data_AF-A0A1Y1VWB8-F1
#
_entry.id   AF-A0A1Y1VWB8-F1
#
_cell.length_a   1.000
_cell.length_b   1.000
_cell.length_c   1.000
_cell.angle_alpha   90.00
_cell.angle_beta   90.00
_cell.angle_gamma   90.00
#
_symmetry.space_group_name_H-M   'P 1'
#
loop_
_entity.id
_entity.type
_entity.pdbx_description
1 polymer ?
#
loop_
_entity_poly.entity_id
_entity_poly.type
_entity_poly.pdbx_seq_one_letter_code
_entity_poly.pdbx_strand_id
1 'polypeptide(L)'
;MKSIILFFSLIIVVNALSNAFYKREIYDGDDEFMAIYTNTSEECKKELEKKNDIDICVPSVDNLAENYKESCPIFKSDKCQNVYKDIMSAIPSCKNDPKVVDYFTNELMKVKSFPKKIVNDSCHSKVCSDGLIEYFENLTAYAKSINEDEVYLFEKMLDYLKSEECKSLIGTSDAKILKIKELITKVLIFNSLISSLIRQQQQQYNNNK
;
A
#
# COMPACT_ATOMS: atom_id res chain seq x y z
N MET A 1 -11.36 -16.70 -45.31
CA MET A 1 -10.40 -17.71 -44.81
C MET A 1 -9.07 -17.10 -44.33
N LYS A 2 -8.38 -16.25 -45.11
CA LYS A 2 -7.10 -15.65 -44.67
C LYS A 2 -7.18 -14.87 -43.34
N SER A 3 -8.28 -14.17 -43.06
CA SER A 3 -8.47 -13.43 -41.81
C SER A 3 -8.68 -14.34 -40.58
N ILE A 4 -9.16 -15.57 -40.75
CA ILE A 4 -9.35 -16.53 -39.65
C ILE A 4 -8.00 -17.09 -39.19
N ILE A 5 -7.08 -17.34 -40.13
CA ILE A 5 -5.74 -17.86 -39.84
C ILE A 5 -4.92 -16.88 -38.98
N LEU A 6 -5.06 -15.57 -39.24
CA LEU A 6 -4.37 -14.53 -38.45
C LEU A 6 -4.87 -14.43 -37.00
N PHE A 7 -6.14 -14.79 -36.76
CA PHE A 7 -6.71 -14.73 -35.41
C PHE A 7 -6.20 -15.90 -34.55
N PHE A 8 -6.09 -17.10 -35.13
CA PHE A 8 -5.55 -18.27 -34.43
C PHE A 8 -4.05 -18.15 -34.13
N SER A 9 -3.25 -17.55 -35.02
CA SER A 9 -1.83 -17.30 -34.73
C SER A 9 -1.64 -16.31 -33.59
N LEU A 10 -2.51 -15.30 -33.46
CA LEU A 10 -2.46 -14.36 -32.34
C LEU A 10 -2.79 -15.03 -31.00
N ILE A 11 -3.80 -15.91 -30.96
CA ILE A 11 -4.20 -16.64 -29.73
C ILE A 11 -3.07 -17.55 -29.23
N ILE A 12 -2.32 -18.20 -30.12
CA ILE A 12 -1.21 -19.08 -29.74
C ILE A 12 -0.07 -18.27 -29.10
N VAL A 13 0.24 -17.09 -29.63
CA VAL A 13 1.29 -16.21 -29.08
C VAL A 13 0.90 -15.65 -27.71
N VAL A 14 -0.36 -15.26 -27.52
CA VAL A 14 -0.83 -14.75 -26.22
C VAL A 14 -0.79 -15.83 -25.14
N ASN A 15 -1.15 -17.08 -25.45
CA ASN A 15 -1.06 -18.19 -24.50
C ASN A 15 0.40 -18.57 -24.14
N ALA A 16 1.31 -18.53 -25.12
CA ALA A 16 2.72 -18.77 -24.86
C ALA A 16 3.35 -17.69 -23.95
N LEU A 17 2.95 -16.43 -24.14
CA LEU A 17 3.40 -15.32 -23.29
C LEU A 17 2.76 -15.37 -21.89
N SER A 18 1.48 -15.69 -21.76
CA SER A 18 0.84 -15.85 -20.44
C SER A 18 1.52 -16.92 -19.58
N ASN A 19 1.93 -18.05 -20.16
CA ASN A 19 2.66 -19.10 -19.44
C ASN A 19 4.08 -18.68 -19.06
N ALA A 20 4.71 -17.77 -19.82
CA ALA A 20 6.04 -17.25 -19.49
C ALA A 20 6.00 -16.21 -18.36
N PHE A 21 4.91 -15.45 -18.22
CA PHE A 21 4.76 -14.45 -17.16
C PHE A 21 4.21 -15.01 -15.84
N TYR A 22 3.52 -16.16 -15.86
CA TYR A 22 2.97 -16.79 -14.64
C TYR A 22 3.99 -17.57 -13.80
N LYS A 23 5.25 -17.67 -14.25
CA LYS A 23 6.32 -18.39 -13.53
C LYS A 23 7.31 -17.43 -12.87
N ARG A 24 6.80 -16.44 -12.14
CA ARG A 24 7.52 -16.00 -10.95
C ARG A 24 7.04 -16.92 -9.84
N GLU A 25 7.97 -17.67 -9.25
CA GLU A 25 7.72 -18.33 -7.98
C GLU A 25 7.33 -17.22 -7.01
N ILE A 26 6.02 -17.08 -6.77
CA ILE A 26 5.53 -16.40 -5.59
C ILE A 26 6.05 -17.27 -4.46
N TYR A 27 7.08 -16.78 -3.78
CA TYR A 27 7.55 -17.39 -2.56
C TYR A 27 6.36 -17.26 -1.58
N ASP A 28 5.64 -18.34 -1.32
CA ASP A 28 4.62 -18.38 -0.28
C ASP A 28 5.36 -18.23 1.05
N GLY A 29 5.51 -16.98 1.51
CA GLY A 29 6.13 -16.62 2.79
C GLY A 29 5.39 -17.20 4.00
N ASP A 30 4.25 -17.85 3.76
CA ASP A 30 3.40 -18.48 4.76
C ASP A 30 4.11 -19.67 5.44
N ASP A 31 4.95 -20.42 4.74
CA ASP A 31 5.63 -21.59 5.33
C ASP A 31 6.67 -21.20 6.39
N GLU A 32 7.45 -20.14 6.13
CA GLU A 32 8.47 -19.64 7.06
C GLU A 32 7.81 -19.04 8.31
N PHE A 33 6.79 -18.20 8.12
CA PHE A 33 6.03 -17.61 9.23
C PHE A 33 5.34 -18.68 10.08
N MET A 34 4.71 -19.68 9.46
CA MET A 34 4.05 -20.77 10.20
C MET A 34 5.04 -21.61 11.00
N ALA A 35 6.25 -21.83 10.47
CA ALA A 35 7.31 -22.51 11.22
C ALA A 35 7.77 -21.68 12.44
N ILE A 36 7.80 -20.36 12.34
CA ILE A 36 8.11 -19.49 13.48
C ILE A 36 6.96 -19.52 14.48
N TYR A 37 5.74 -19.23 14.02
CA TYR A 37 4.52 -19.21 14.83
C TYR A 37 4.39 -20.48 15.67
N THR A 38 4.52 -21.67 15.07
CA THR A 38 4.38 -22.96 15.76
C THR A 38 5.42 -23.19 16.87
N ASN A 39 6.61 -22.61 16.73
CA ASN A 39 7.74 -22.78 17.64
C ASN A 39 7.84 -21.70 18.75
N THR A 40 6.91 -20.74 18.78
CA THR A 40 6.91 -19.64 19.76
C THR A 40 6.12 -19.99 21.03
N SER A 41 6.24 -19.14 22.05
CA SER A 41 5.43 -19.24 23.27
C SER A 41 3.93 -19.01 23.00
N GLU A 42 3.06 -19.62 23.80
CA GLU A 42 1.60 -19.46 23.66
C GLU A 42 1.15 -18.00 23.87
N GLU A 43 1.87 -17.24 24.71
CA GLU A 43 1.64 -15.81 24.88
C GLU A 43 1.94 -15.04 23.59
N CYS A 44 3.08 -15.33 22.94
CA CYS A 44 3.45 -14.70 21.67
C CYS A 44 2.48 -15.08 20.55
N LYS A 45 2.08 -16.35 20.43
CA LYS A 45 1.07 -16.79 19.45
C LYS A 45 -0.22 -15.99 19.54
N LYS A 46 -0.76 -15.84 20.76
CA LYS A 46 -2.00 -15.06 20.99
C LYS A 46 -1.86 -13.59 20.65
N GLU A 47 -0.65 -13.04 20.70
CA GLU A 47 -0.37 -11.67 20.30
C GLU A 47 -0.21 -11.54 18.78
N LEU A 48 0.44 -12.51 18.13
CA LEU A 48 0.57 -12.58 16.67
C LEU A 48 -0.78 -12.84 15.95
N GLU A 49 -1.70 -13.57 16.58
CA GLU A 49 -3.06 -13.81 16.04
C GLU A 49 -3.96 -12.58 16.10
N LYS A 50 -3.68 -11.65 17.02
CA LYS A 50 -4.42 -10.40 17.08
C LYS A 50 -3.95 -9.54 15.93
N LYS A 51 -4.91 -8.92 15.23
CA LYS A 51 -4.60 -7.82 14.32
C LYS A 51 -3.89 -6.74 15.11
N ASN A 52 -2.57 -6.74 15.02
CA ASN A 52 -1.72 -5.92 15.86
C ASN A 52 -1.35 -4.64 15.11
N ASP A 53 -0.59 -3.79 15.77
CA ASP A 53 -0.22 -2.50 15.21
C ASP A 53 0.75 -2.67 14.03
N ILE A 54 1.49 -3.79 13.97
CA ILE A 54 2.37 -4.12 12.85
C ILE A 54 1.55 -4.35 11.59
N ASP A 55 0.47 -5.13 11.62
CA ASP A 55 -0.37 -5.39 10.43
C ASP A 55 -0.97 -4.11 9.82
N ILE A 56 -1.24 -3.12 10.67
CA ILE A 56 -1.78 -1.82 10.26
C ILE A 56 -0.68 -0.94 9.67
N CYS A 57 0.51 -0.96 10.29
CA CYS A 57 1.60 -0.06 9.97
C CYS A 57 2.54 -0.60 8.88
N VAL A 58 2.54 -1.91 8.65
CA VAL A 58 3.36 -2.61 7.65
C VAL A 58 2.41 -3.35 6.68
N PRO A 59 1.64 -2.62 5.86
CA PRO A 59 0.74 -3.24 4.90
C PRO A 59 1.55 -4.05 3.88
N SER A 60 0.95 -5.12 3.38
CA SER A 60 1.53 -5.86 2.26
C SER A 60 1.78 -4.93 1.06
N VAL A 61 2.79 -5.27 0.26
CA VAL A 61 3.16 -4.48 -0.93
C VAL A 61 1.95 -4.29 -1.85
N ASP A 62 1.12 -5.31 -2.00
CA ASP A 62 -0.09 -5.26 -2.83
C ASP A 62 -1.15 -4.31 -2.26
N ASN A 63 -1.43 -4.40 -0.95
CA ASN A 63 -2.37 -3.51 -0.29
C ASN A 63 -1.87 -2.06 -0.37
N LEU A 64 -0.57 -1.84 -0.18
CA LEU A 64 0.03 -0.54 -0.37
C LEU A 64 -0.10 -0.06 -1.82
N ALA A 65 0.12 -0.92 -2.82
CA ALA A 65 0.00 -0.56 -4.23
C ALA A 65 -1.43 -0.16 -4.61
N GLU A 66 -2.44 -0.85 -4.06
CA GLU A 66 -3.85 -0.62 -4.36
C GLU A 66 -4.42 0.57 -3.58
N ASN A 67 -4.01 0.73 -2.32
CA ASN A 67 -4.64 1.63 -1.35
C ASN A 67 -3.71 2.73 -0.82
N TYR A 68 -2.58 3.03 -1.48
CA TYR A 68 -1.56 3.94 -0.94
C TYR A 68 -2.12 5.27 -0.44
N LYS A 69 -3.10 5.86 -1.13
CA LYS A 69 -3.71 7.14 -0.75
C LYS A 69 -4.40 7.08 0.62
N GLU A 70 -5.03 5.95 0.93
CA GLU A 70 -5.70 5.71 2.20
C GLU A 70 -4.71 5.29 3.29
N SER A 71 -3.60 4.64 2.89
CA SER A 71 -2.53 4.24 3.80
C SER A 71 -1.60 5.39 4.21
N CYS A 72 -1.45 6.44 3.38
CA CYS A 72 -0.52 7.55 3.69
C CYS A 72 -0.77 8.23 5.05
N PRO A 73 -2.02 8.56 5.45
CA PRO A 73 -2.28 9.12 6.78
C PRO A 73 -1.95 8.15 7.92
N ILE A 74 -2.07 6.83 7.69
CA ILE A 74 -1.80 5.80 8.69
C ILE A 74 -0.31 5.78 9.02
N PHE A 75 0.56 5.87 8.02
CA PHE A 75 2.01 5.91 8.21
C PHE A 75 2.48 7.09 9.06
N LYS A 76 1.80 8.23 8.94
CA LYS A 76 2.10 9.44 9.74
C LYS A 76 1.49 9.43 11.14
N SER A 77 0.69 8.43 11.48
CA SER A 77 0.12 8.36 12.83
C SER A 77 1.21 8.11 13.86
N ASP A 78 1.09 8.74 15.03
CA ASP A 78 1.99 8.52 16.18
C ASP A 78 2.14 7.04 16.50
N LYS A 79 1.05 6.29 16.32
CA LYS A 79 0.97 4.84 16.48
C LYS A 79 2.00 4.13 15.59
N CYS A 80 1.96 4.35 14.27
CA CYS A 80 2.89 3.71 13.35
C CYS A 80 4.32 4.23 13.50
N GLN A 81 4.49 5.51 13.78
CA GLN A 81 5.82 6.08 14.06
C GLN A 81 6.50 5.41 15.27
N ASN A 82 5.73 4.99 16.29
CA ASN A 82 6.27 4.22 17.40
C ASN A 82 6.59 2.78 17.02
N VAL A 83 5.75 2.13 16.21
CA VAL A 83 6.04 0.79 15.66
C VAL A 83 7.34 0.80 14.86
N TYR A 84 7.55 1.78 13.98
CA TYR A 84 8.77 1.85 13.15
C TYR A 84 10.05 2.07 13.96
N LYS A 85 9.95 2.66 15.15
CA LYS A 85 11.10 2.87 16.06
C LYS A 85 11.46 1.60 16.82
N ASP A 86 10.46 0.82 17.24
CA ASP A 86 10.64 -0.45 17.93
C ASP A 86 9.47 -1.37 17.57
N ILE A 87 9.64 -2.20 16.54
CA ILE A 87 8.58 -3.10 16.07
C ILE A 87 8.23 -4.12 17.15
N MET A 88 9.20 -4.53 17.96
CA MET A 88 8.98 -5.45 19.08
C MET A 88 8.18 -4.81 20.20
N SER A 89 8.07 -3.47 20.26
CA SER A 89 7.17 -2.79 21.19
C SER A 89 5.69 -3.02 20.88
N ALA A 90 5.35 -3.36 19.63
CA ALA A 90 3.99 -3.70 19.23
C ALA A 90 3.60 -5.14 19.59
N ILE A 91 4.59 -5.99 19.88
CA ILE A 91 4.43 -7.40 20.25
C ILE A 91 5.33 -7.78 21.44
N PRO A 92 5.18 -7.11 22.60
CA PRO A 92 6.09 -7.25 23.73
C PRO A 92 6.27 -8.68 24.24
N SER A 93 5.26 -9.55 24.11
CA SER A 93 5.40 -10.95 24.53
C SER A 93 6.33 -11.77 23.62
N CYS A 94 6.56 -11.28 22.39
CA CYS A 94 7.46 -11.89 21.41
C CYS A 94 8.88 -11.30 21.43
N LYS A 95 9.14 -10.22 22.19
CA LYS A 95 10.41 -9.46 22.15
C LYS A 95 11.66 -10.28 22.46
N ASN A 96 11.51 -11.38 23.20
CA ASN A 96 12.62 -12.26 23.59
C ASN A 96 12.68 -13.56 22.75
N ASP A 97 11.79 -13.75 21.78
CA ASP A 97 11.83 -14.89 20.87
C ASP A 97 12.76 -14.58 19.69
N PRO A 98 13.96 -15.19 19.61
CA PRO A 98 14.93 -14.85 18.59
C PRO A 98 14.41 -15.14 17.18
N LYS A 99 13.54 -16.15 16.99
CA LYS A 99 13.00 -16.47 15.67
C LYS A 99 12.03 -15.41 15.18
N VAL A 100 11.24 -14.84 16.09
CA VAL A 100 10.30 -13.75 15.76
C VAL A 100 11.06 -12.47 15.49
N VAL A 101 12.06 -12.16 16.32
CA VAL A 101 12.95 -11.00 16.10
C VAL A 101 13.63 -11.12 14.74
N ASP A 102 14.22 -12.28 14.44
CA ASP A 102 14.88 -12.54 13.16
C ASP A 102 13.89 -12.46 11.99
N TYR A 103 12.68 -13.01 12.12
CA TYR A 103 11.67 -12.95 11.07
C TYR A 103 11.29 -11.52 10.73
N PHE A 104 10.85 -10.72 11.70
CA PHE A 104 10.44 -9.36 11.42
C PHE A 104 11.61 -8.53 10.92
N THR A 105 12.80 -8.71 11.50
CA THR A 105 14.03 -8.07 11.03
C THR A 105 14.30 -8.38 9.56
N ASN A 106 14.30 -9.68 9.21
CA ASN A 106 14.61 -10.14 7.87
C ASN A 106 13.49 -9.82 6.87
N GLU A 107 12.21 -9.94 7.23
CA GLU A 107 11.09 -9.60 6.34
C GLU A 107 11.03 -8.11 6.01
N LEU A 108 11.29 -7.25 7.00
CA LEU A 108 11.42 -5.81 6.75
C LEU A 108 12.55 -5.50 5.79
N MET A 109 13.64 -6.26 5.84
CA MET A 109 14.77 -6.11 4.92
C MET A 109 14.56 -6.83 3.58
N LYS A 110 13.73 -7.87 3.53
CA LYS A 110 13.31 -8.59 2.31
C LYS A 110 12.39 -7.77 1.42
N VAL A 111 12.16 -6.49 1.72
CA VAL A 111 11.54 -5.52 0.80
C VAL A 111 12.51 -5.20 -0.36
N LYS A 112 13.02 -6.23 -1.04
CA LYS A 112 13.98 -6.21 -2.15
C LYS A 112 13.42 -5.53 -3.39
N SER A 113 12.12 -5.25 -3.41
CA SER A 113 11.50 -4.44 -4.44
C SER A 113 10.26 -3.73 -3.91
N PHE A 114 10.44 -2.62 -3.21
CA PHE A 114 9.37 -1.61 -3.16
C PHE A 114 9.07 -1.22 -4.62
N PRO A 115 7.83 -1.42 -5.11
CA PRO A 115 7.54 -1.18 -6.51
C PRO A 115 7.84 0.29 -6.83
N LYS A 116 8.73 0.55 -7.80
CA LYS A 116 9.07 1.90 -8.25
C LYS A 116 7.83 2.75 -8.53
N LYS A 117 6.74 2.09 -8.96
CA LYS A 117 5.42 2.69 -9.14
C LYS A 117 4.85 3.31 -7.86
N ILE A 118 4.91 2.64 -6.71
CA ILE A 118 4.38 3.18 -5.43
C ILE A 118 5.16 4.43 -5.02
N VAL A 119 6.50 4.36 -5.13
CA VAL A 119 7.37 5.49 -4.79
C VAL A 119 7.09 6.68 -5.71
N ASN A 120 6.99 6.44 -7.02
CA ASN A 120 6.65 7.46 -8.01
C ASN A 120 5.23 8.03 -7.82
N ASP A 121 4.24 7.19 -7.56
CA ASP A 121 2.85 7.63 -7.34
C ASP A 121 2.75 8.48 -6.06
N SER A 122 3.57 8.17 -5.06
CA SER A 122 3.66 8.95 -3.82
C SER A 122 4.28 10.34 -4.02
N CYS A 123 5.13 10.53 -5.03
CA CYS A 123 5.69 11.83 -5.42
C CYS A 123 4.63 12.84 -5.84
N HIS A 124 3.44 12.38 -6.22
CA HIS A 124 2.34 13.27 -6.62
C HIS A 124 1.57 13.88 -5.45
N SER A 125 1.85 13.46 -4.21
CA SER A 125 1.22 13.95 -2.98
C SER A 125 2.30 14.29 -1.95
N LYS A 126 2.39 15.57 -1.57
CA LYS A 126 3.35 16.02 -0.55
C LYS A 126 3.22 15.23 0.75
N VAL A 127 1.99 14.96 1.19
CA VAL A 127 1.74 14.23 2.43
C VAL A 127 2.29 12.80 2.36
N CYS A 128 2.10 12.12 1.22
CA CYS A 128 2.60 10.76 1.01
C CYS A 128 4.12 10.74 0.85
N SER A 129 4.69 11.67 0.07
CA SER A 129 6.14 11.80 -0.10
C SER A 129 6.83 12.01 1.25
N ASP A 130 6.36 12.98 2.03
CA ASP A 130 6.91 13.29 3.35
C ASP A 130 6.78 12.09 4.31
N GLY A 131 5.66 11.34 4.26
CA GLY A 131 5.44 10.18 5.13
C GLY A 131 6.31 8.98 4.76
N LEU A 132 6.51 8.73 3.46
CA LEU A 132 7.45 7.70 3.00
C LEU A 132 8.90 8.08 3.31
N ILE A 133 9.28 9.35 3.18
CA ILE A 133 10.61 9.82 3.58
C ILE A 133 10.87 9.48 5.05
N GLU A 134 9.95 9.84 5.95
CA GLU A 134 10.07 9.55 7.37
C GLU A 134 10.11 8.03 7.66
N TYR A 135 9.25 7.25 7.01
CA TYR A 135 9.25 5.80 7.11
C TYR A 135 10.61 5.20 6.68
N PHE A 136 11.12 5.58 5.51
CA PHE A 136 12.39 5.07 5.03
C PHE A 136 13.57 5.57 5.86
N GLU A 137 13.53 6.78 6.43
CA GLU A 137 14.57 7.24 7.37
C GLU A 137 14.62 6.39 8.63
N ASN A 138 13.47 6.11 9.23
CA ASN A 138 13.38 5.25 10.42
C ASN A 138 13.82 3.82 10.11
N LEU A 139 13.35 3.24 8.99
CA LEU A 139 13.78 1.92 8.55
C LEU A 139 15.28 1.86 8.25
N THR A 140 15.83 2.89 7.59
CA THR A 140 17.27 2.98 7.31
C THR A 140 18.07 3.01 8.61
N ALA A 141 17.64 3.79 9.60
CA ALA A 141 18.29 3.85 10.90
C ALA A 141 18.22 2.51 11.64
N TYR A 142 17.07 1.84 11.61
CA TYR A 142 16.88 0.52 12.20
C TYR A 142 17.75 -0.54 11.48
N ALA A 143 17.71 -0.59 10.15
CA ALA A 143 18.50 -1.53 9.35
C ALA A 143 20.00 -1.37 9.59
N LYS A 144 20.50 -0.12 9.65
CA LYS A 144 21.91 0.17 10.01
C LYS A 144 22.32 -0.39 11.37
N SER A 145 21.39 -0.52 12.31
CA SER A 145 21.68 -1.09 13.63
C SER A 145 21.86 -2.62 13.61
N ILE A 146 21.46 -3.27 12.52
CA ILE A 146 21.44 -4.73 12.40
C ILE A 146 22.43 -5.21 11.34
N ASN A 147 22.30 -4.70 10.10
CA ASN A 147 23.14 -5.09 8.98
C ASN A 147 23.26 -3.94 7.97
N GLU A 148 24.50 -3.46 7.77
CA GLU A 148 24.79 -2.32 6.89
C GLU A 148 24.60 -2.63 5.40
N ASP A 149 24.73 -3.90 4.98
CA ASP A 149 24.68 -4.29 3.57
C ASP A 149 23.27 -4.16 2.95
N GLU A 150 22.21 -4.22 3.76
CA GLU A 150 20.82 -4.17 3.27
C GLU A 150 20.23 -2.74 3.23
N VAL A 151 21.02 -1.77 3.68
CA VAL A 151 20.64 -0.35 3.77
C VAL A 151 20.57 0.33 2.40
N TYR A 152 21.36 -0.13 1.43
CA TYR A 152 21.52 0.50 0.11
C TYR A 152 20.18 0.72 -0.62
N LEU A 153 19.25 -0.24 -0.50
CA LEU A 153 17.96 -0.14 -1.19
C LEU A 153 17.08 0.97 -0.60
N PHE A 154 17.05 1.10 0.73
CA PHE A 154 16.30 2.15 1.42
C PHE A 154 16.90 3.52 1.15
N GLU A 155 18.23 3.65 1.18
CA GLU A 155 18.92 4.90 0.83
C GLU A 155 18.59 5.33 -0.60
N LYS A 156 18.61 4.40 -1.56
CA LYS A 156 18.24 4.72 -2.95
C LYS A 156 16.79 5.19 -3.11
N MET A 157 15.85 4.59 -2.35
CA MET A 157 14.46 5.03 -2.36
C MET A 157 14.29 6.40 -1.72
N LEU A 158 14.99 6.62 -0.60
CA LEU A 158 15.01 7.87 0.12
C LEU A 158 15.60 9.00 -0.74
N ASP A 159 16.70 8.73 -1.45
CA ASP A 159 17.33 9.66 -2.39
C ASP A 159 16.38 10.04 -3.51
N TYR A 160 15.68 9.06 -4.09
CA TYR A 160 14.68 9.33 -5.12
C TYR A 160 13.52 10.16 -4.57
N LEU A 161 12.97 9.84 -3.40
CA LEU A 161 11.89 10.62 -2.77
C LEU A 161 12.32 12.06 -2.44
N LYS A 162 13.59 12.28 -2.09
CA LYS A 162 14.17 13.60 -1.82
C LYS A 162 14.61 14.35 -3.08
N SER A 163 14.68 13.67 -4.23
CA SER A 163 15.15 14.24 -5.49
C SER A 163 14.23 15.35 -6.01
N GLU A 164 14.79 16.27 -6.79
CA GLU A 164 14.00 17.28 -7.51
C GLU A 164 13.04 16.65 -8.53
N GLU A 165 13.37 15.46 -9.05
CA GLU A 165 12.47 14.69 -9.92
C GLU A 165 11.17 14.38 -9.19
N CYS A 166 11.22 13.76 -8.01
CA CYS A 166 10.03 13.46 -7.21
C CYS A 166 9.30 14.72 -6.76
N LYS A 167 10.02 15.73 -6.25
CA LYS A 167 9.43 17.00 -5.79
C LYS A 167 8.69 17.74 -6.91
N SER A 168 9.18 17.67 -8.15
CA SER A 168 8.55 18.31 -9.30
C SER A 168 7.18 17.71 -9.67
N LEU A 169 6.89 16.49 -9.21
CA LEU A 169 5.61 15.83 -9.43
C LEU A 169 4.54 16.27 -8.43
N ILE A 170 4.93 16.90 -7.31
CA ILE A 170 4.01 17.39 -6.28
C ILE A 170 3.06 18.44 -6.88
N GLY A 171 1.75 18.24 -6.71
CA GLY A 171 0.72 19.17 -7.20
C GLY A 171 0.25 18.93 -8.64
N THR A 172 0.89 18.03 -9.40
CA THR A 172 0.40 17.66 -10.75
C THR A 172 -0.83 16.75 -10.72
N SER A 173 -1.08 16.04 -9.60
CA SER A 173 -2.27 15.19 -9.41
C SER A 173 -3.44 15.88 -8.71
N ASP A 174 -3.14 16.86 -7.85
CA ASP A 174 -4.17 17.61 -7.12
C ASP A 174 -5.07 18.40 -8.08
N ALA A 175 -4.57 18.88 -9.22
CA ALA A 175 -5.40 19.52 -10.25
C ALA A 175 -6.45 18.58 -10.87
N LYS A 176 -6.21 17.25 -10.90
CA LYS A 176 -7.20 16.25 -11.34
C LYS A 176 -8.15 15.84 -10.21
N ILE A 177 -7.65 15.73 -8.98
CA ILE A 177 -8.48 15.38 -7.80
C ILE A 177 -9.40 16.55 -7.42
N LEU A 178 -8.97 17.80 -7.56
CA LEU A 178 -9.83 18.99 -7.38
C LEU A 178 -10.95 19.02 -8.42
N LYS A 179 -10.65 18.71 -9.69
CA LYS A 179 -11.65 18.62 -10.76
C LYS A 179 -12.66 17.49 -10.52
N ILE A 180 -12.21 16.34 -10.01
CA ILE A 180 -13.10 15.21 -9.68
C ILE A 180 -13.97 15.53 -8.45
N LYS A 181 -13.41 16.15 -7.40
CA LYS A 181 -14.20 16.62 -6.25
C LYS A 181 -15.24 17.65 -6.69
N GLU A 182 -14.87 18.60 -7.54
CA GLU A 182 -15.81 19.60 -8.08
C GLU A 182 -16.92 18.96 -8.94
N LEU A 183 -16.58 17.93 -9.74
CA LEU A 183 -17.55 17.14 -10.51
C LEU A 183 -18.50 16.35 -9.61
N ILE A 184 -17.99 15.67 -8.58
CA ILE A 184 -18.81 14.90 -7.63
C ILE A 184 -19.75 15.83 -6.86
N THR A 185 -19.25 16.97 -6.38
CA THR A 185 -20.09 17.98 -5.69
C THR A 185 -21.19 18.52 -6.62
N LYS A 186 -20.88 18.80 -7.89
CA LYS A 186 -21.90 19.23 -8.89
C LYS A 186 -22.96 18.15 -9.12
N VAL A 187 -22.57 16.88 -9.22
CA VAL A 187 -23.51 15.75 -9.38
C VAL A 187 -24.42 15.57 -8.16
N LEU A 188 -23.88 15.70 -6.95
CA LEU A 188 -24.67 15.60 -5.71
C LEU A 188 -25.68 16.74 -5.58
N ILE A 189 -25.30 17.97 -5.93
CA ILE A 189 -26.23 19.12 -5.97
C ILE A 189 -27.31 18.92 -7.03
N PHE A 190 -26.96 18.39 -8.19
CA PHE A 190 -27.93 18.13 -9.25
C PHE A 190 -28.97 17.08 -8.83
N ASN A 191 -28.53 16.00 -8.17
CA ASN A 191 -29.43 14.95 -7.67
C ASN A 191 -30.37 15.44 -6.56
N SER A 192 -29.92 16.36 -5.69
CA SER A 192 -30.78 16.94 -4.66
C SER A 192 -31.84 17.87 -5.26
N LEU A 193 -31.48 18.64 -6.30
CA LEU A 193 -32.42 19.49 -7.04
C LEU A 193 -33.47 18.66 -7.79
N ILE A 194 -33.08 17.57 -8.47
CA ILE A 194 -34.02 16.65 -9.12
C ILE A 194 -35.00 16.08 -8.10
N SER A 195 -34.49 15.62 -6.95
CA SER A 195 -35.32 15.05 -5.89
C SER A 195 -36.35 16.07 -5.35
N SER A 196 -35.94 17.34 -5.23
CA SER A 196 -36.84 18.43 -4.83
C SER A 196 -37.92 18.71 -5.89
N LEU A 197 -37.55 18.74 -7.18
CA LEU A 197 -38.48 18.95 -8.29
C LEU A 197 -39.52 17.82 -8.39
N ILE A 198 -39.09 16.56 -8.24
CA ILE A 198 -40.01 15.41 -8.23
C ILE A 198 -41.04 15.53 -7.10
N ARG A 199 -40.61 15.94 -5.90
CA ARG A 199 -41.52 16.15 -4.76
C ARG A 199 -42.53 17.28 -5.04
N GLN A 200 -42.11 18.38 -5.64
CA GLN A 200 -43.00 19.49 -6.01
C GLN A 200 -44.05 19.04 -7.05
N GLN A 201 -43.64 18.28 -8.06
CA GLN A 201 -44.55 17.74 -9.07
C GLN A 201 -45.58 16.77 -8.46
N GLN A 202 -45.16 15.89 -7.54
CA GLN A 202 -46.07 14.99 -6.83
C GLN A 202 -47.09 15.75 -5.97
N GLN A 203 -46.67 16.82 -5.30
CA GLN A 203 -47.59 17.66 -4.52
C GLN A 203 -48.61 18.38 -5.40
N GLN A 204 -48.18 18.93 -6.55
CA GLN A 204 -49.10 19.56 -7.50
C GLN A 204 -50.10 18.56 -8.07
N TYR A 205 -49.65 17.35 -8.39
CA TYR A 205 -50.53 16.28 -8.87
C TYR A 205 -51.57 15.89 -7.80
N ASN A 206 -51.16 15.73 -6.55
CA ASN A 206 -52.07 15.37 -5.45
C ASN A 206 -53.08 16.49 -5.11
N ASN A 207 -52.72 17.76 -5.31
CA ASN A 207 -53.63 18.88 -5.06
C ASN A 207 -54.68 19.09 -6.17
N ASN A 208 -54.44 18.53 -7.37
CA ASN A 208 -55.34 18.62 -8.51
C ASN A 208 -56.26 17.40 -8.65
N LYS A 209 -56.20 16.45 -7.71
CA LYS A 209 -57.03 15.24 -7.65
C LYS A 209 -58.05 15.36 -6.52
#